data_AF-A0A2G8JZY7-F1
#
_entry.id   AF-A0A2G8JZY7-F1
#
_cell.length_a   1.000
_cell.length_b   1.000
_cell.length_c   1.000
_cell.angle_alpha   90.00
_cell.angle_beta   90.00
_cell.angle_gamma   90.00
#
_symmetry.space_group_name_H-M   'P 1'
#
loop_
_entity.id
_entity.type
_entity.pdbx_description
1 polymer ?
#
loop_
_entity_poly.entity_id
_entity_poly.type
_entity_poly.pdbx_seq_one_letter_code
_entity_poly.pdbx_strand_id
1 'polypeptide(L)'
;METVRLGVSAYRAGGPWFESRWRLKKTLKLRLIKIERVYFRVSNLPLHVTRNKMASHSDLVEKAVKVVLEDIAKYAPEEYKKLNAEPAKKEKIIQAARATATETLKLNDELRNQPEDISARLSKHLSDERIQLIRGGLEIPTFRLEIAKRDDEKHWLELTREGKQFLPSRAISTALDADWGSVMQLASILVEAILLVMSAVGISVSPSEREMEQAVNETAQAIRANSKLQRALDDFVAAWNSSGSAYSKATALFYLIKDSYAAGILWTIIKSLCSSMAWYEWLETAAKVTAMIVAALATEGVALIAEIALIVLSAVDFARKIANIIQLSEIKKTL
;
A
#
# COMPACT_ATOMS: atom_id res chain seq x y z
N MET A 1 -17.85 68.22 26.12
CA MET A 1 -19.23 68.55 25.74
C MET A 1 -19.21 68.60 24.21
N GLU A 2 -19.86 67.75 23.42
CA GLU A 2 -21.07 66.95 23.59
C GLU A 2 -20.93 65.57 22.92
N THR A 3 -21.66 64.62 23.48
CA THR A 3 -21.99 63.29 22.96
C THR A 3 -22.97 63.34 21.80
N VAL A 4 -22.73 62.57 20.73
CA VAL A 4 -23.80 62.08 19.84
C VAL A 4 -23.65 60.56 19.65
N ARG A 5 -24.80 59.90 19.83
CA ARG A 5 -25.04 58.46 19.90
C ARG A 5 -25.62 57.94 18.57
N LEU A 6 -25.23 56.70 18.26
CA LEU A 6 -26.00 55.58 17.66
C LEU A 6 -26.08 55.40 16.14
N GLY A 7 -25.82 54.13 15.76
CA GLY A 7 -26.14 53.55 14.46
C GLY A 7 -25.46 52.21 14.17
N VAL A 8 -25.50 51.22 15.08
CA VAL A 8 -25.12 49.83 14.76
C VAL A 8 -26.28 49.18 14.02
N SER A 9 -26.12 48.98 12.71
CA SER A 9 -27.08 48.23 11.88
C SER A 9 -26.67 46.76 11.82
N ALA A 10 -27.54 45.91 12.36
CA ALA A 10 -27.46 44.46 12.29
C ALA A 10 -27.92 43.98 10.90
N TYR A 11 -26.99 43.51 10.06
CA TYR A 11 -27.35 42.75 8.87
C TYR A 11 -27.52 41.26 9.21
N ARG A 12 -28.78 40.86 9.37
CA ARG A 12 -29.25 39.49 9.17
C ARG A 12 -29.16 39.16 7.67
N ALA A 13 -28.42 38.13 7.30
CA ALA A 13 -28.54 37.47 6.00
C ALA A 13 -28.28 35.96 6.13
N GLY A 14 -29.18 35.26 6.82
CA GLY A 14 -29.31 33.81 6.72
C GLY A 14 -30.08 33.46 5.45
N GLY A 15 -29.35 33.28 4.34
CA GLY A 15 -29.94 32.88 3.06
C GLY A 15 -30.26 31.37 2.99
N PRO A 16 -31.16 30.93 2.08
CA PRO A 16 -31.58 29.53 1.89
C PRO A 16 -30.44 28.52 1.61
N TRP A 17 -29.26 29.04 1.26
CA TRP A 17 -28.04 28.27 1.01
C TRP A 17 -27.38 27.72 2.30
N PHE A 18 -27.50 28.42 3.44
CA PHE A 18 -26.88 28.00 4.70
C PHE A 18 -27.67 26.88 5.40
N GLU A 19 -29.00 26.90 5.31
CA GLU A 19 -29.84 25.83 5.85
C GLU A 19 -29.66 24.51 5.10
N SER A 20 -29.40 24.57 3.79
CA SER A 20 -29.19 23.38 2.95
C SER A 20 -27.91 22.63 3.31
N ARG A 21 -26.81 23.36 3.60
CA ARG A 21 -25.55 22.77 4.09
C ARG A 21 -25.65 22.20 5.50
N TRP A 22 -26.44 22.83 6.38
CA TRP A 22 -26.66 22.33 7.75
C TRP A 22 -27.54 21.07 7.76
N ARG A 23 -28.59 21.03 6.93
CA ARG A 23 -29.41 19.82 6.73
C ARG A 23 -28.60 18.67 6.14
N LEU A 24 -27.77 18.91 5.10
CA LEU A 24 -26.90 17.87 4.52
C LEU A 24 -25.90 17.29 5.53
N LYS A 25 -25.24 18.13 6.35
CA LYS A 25 -24.34 17.64 7.42
C LYS A 25 -25.09 16.84 8.49
N LYS A 26 -26.32 17.22 8.86
CA LYS A 26 -27.13 16.49 9.85
C LYS A 26 -27.65 15.16 9.29
N THR A 27 -28.02 15.10 8.01
CA THR A 27 -28.48 13.87 7.34
C THR A 27 -27.34 12.88 7.10
N LEU A 28 -26.12 13.34 6.80
CA LEU A 28 -24.91 12.50 6.72
C LEU A 28 -24.51 11.95 8.10
N LYS A 29 -24.56 12.77 9.15
CA LYS A 29 -24.27 12.32 10.53
C LYS A 29 -25.31 11.29 11.03
N LEU A 30 -26.58 11.47 10.67
CA LEU A 30 -27.64 10.49 10.96
C LEU A 30 -27.52 9.20 10.15
N ARG A 31 -27.03 9.25 8.90
CA ARG A 31 -26.76 8.04 8.09
C ARG A 31 -25.55 7.26 8.60
N LEU A 32 -24.48 7.92 9.07
CA LEU A 32 -23.35 7.23 9.71
C LEU A 32 -23.77 6.55 11.02
N ILE A 33 -24.55 7.21 11.88
CA ILE A 33 -25.06 6.61 13.13
C ILE A 33 -26.02 5.44 12.84
N LYS A 34 -26.76 5.49 11.72
CA LYS A 34 -27.64 4.39 11.30
C LYS A 34 -26.87 3.22 10.70
N ILE A 35 -25.73 3.45 10.04
CA ILE A 35 -24.82 2.39 9.55
C ILE A 35 -24.09 1.73 10.72
N GLU A 36 -23.63 2.50 11.71
CA GLU A 36 -23.06 1.94 12.95
C GLU A 36 -24.08 1.11 13.74
N ARG A 37 -25.36 1.52 13.80
CA ARG A 37 -26.42 0.71 14.43
C ARG A 37 -26.85 -0.51 13.63
N VAL A 38 -26.67 -0.55 12.31
CA VAL A 38 -26.97 -1.74 11.49
C VAL A 38 -25.83 -2.76 11.59
N TYR A 39 -24.59 -2.33 11.75
CA TYR A 39 -23.47 -3.24 12.06
C TYR A 39 -23.50 -3.76 13.50
N PHE A 40 -24.06 -3.03 14.45
CA PHE A 40 -24.15 -3.46 15.86
C PHE A 40 -25.37 -4.35 16.19
N ARG A 41 -26.29 -4.58 15.24
CA ARG A 41 -27.59 -5.26 15.52
C ARG A 41 -27.80 -6.57 14.76
N VAL A 42 -26.73 -7.21 14.31
CA VAL A 42 -26.73 -8.60 13.80
C VAL A 42 -26.20 -9.59 14.85
N SER A 43 -25.87 -9.13 16.07
CA SER A 43 -25.19 -9.92 17.10
C SER A 43 -26.08 -10.34 18.27
N ASN A 44 -27.34 -10.75 18.04
CA ASN A 44 -28.19 -11.29 19.11
C ASN A 44 -29.12 -12.40 18.59
N LEU A 45 -28.59 -13.61 18.52
CA LEU A 45 -29.31 -14.89 18.48
C LEU A 45 -28.56 -15.89 19.39
N PRO A 46 -29.26 -16.88 19.99
CA PRO A 46 -28.95 -17.41 21.31
C PRO A 46 -27.66 -18.24 21.38
N LEU A 47 -27.04 -18.16 22.56
CA LEU A 47 -25.87 -18.91 23.01
C LEU A 47 -26.05 -20.43 22.83
N HIS A 48 -25.57 -20.93 21.70
CA HIS A 48 -24.92 -22.24 21.65
C HIS A 48 -23.42 -21.99 21.52
N VAL A 49 -22.71 -22.32 22.60
CA VAL A 49 -21.26 -22.26 22.72
C VAL A 49 -20.68 -23.32 21.77
N THR A 50 -20.56 -22.98 20.48
CA THR A 50 -19.47 -23.52 19.68
C THR A 50 -18.24 -22.70 20.04
N ARG A 51 -17.34 -23.35 20.78
CA ARG A 51 -16.00 -22.88 21.09
C ARG A 51 -15.30 -22.57 19.75
N ASN A 52 -15.42 -21.35 19.25
CA ASN A 52 -14.71 -20.88 18.08
C ASN A 52 -13.22 -20.89 18.47
N LYS A 53 -12.54 -21.99 18.13
CA LYS A 53 -11.13 -22.19 18.41
C LYS A 53 -10.40 -21.11 17.60
N MET A 54 -9.92 -20.06 18.26
CA MET A 54 -8.96 -19.16 17.61
C MET A 54 -7.85 -20.04 17.04
N ALA A 55 -7.60 -19.93 15.74
CA ALA A 55 -6.57 -20.71 15.07
C ALA A 55 -5.26 -20.49 15.83
N SER A 56 -4.58 -21.58 16.20
CA SER A 56 -3.28 -21.46 16.85
C SER A 56 -2.27 -20.85 15.87
N HIS A 57 -1.17 -20.28 16.37
CA HIS A 57 -0.08 -19.84 15.50
C HIS A 57 0.39 -20.96 14.57
N SER A 58 0.46 -22.20 15.06
CA SER A 58 0.79 -23.36 14.23
C SER A 58 -0.16 -23.54 13.06
N ASP A 59 -1.48 -23.39 13.28
CA ASP A 59 -2.48 -23.52 12.22
C ASP A 59 -2.34 -22.40 11.18
N LEU A 60 -2.06 -21.17 11.63
CA LEU A 60 -1.86 -20.01 10.75
C LEU A 60 -0.57 -20.11 9.94
N VAL A 61 0.51 -20.64 10.52
CA VAL A 61 1.78 -20.89 9.85
C VAL A 61 1.62 -21.94 8.76
N GLU A 62 0.97 -23.07 9.06
CA GLU A 62 0.73 -24.12 8.05
C GLU A 62 -0.21 -23.64 6.94
N LYS A 63 -1.20 -22.79 7.28
CA LYS A 63 -2.02 -22.11 6.27
C LYS A 63 -1.17 -21.21 5.36
N ALA A 64 -0.25 -20.43 5.92
CA ALA A 64 0.62 -19.56 5.12
C ALA A 64 1.52 -20.37 4.18
N VAL A 65 2.13 -21.45 4.67
CA VAL A 65 2.96 -22.36 3.85
C VAL A 65 2.12 -22.99 2.72
N LYS A 66 0.91 -23.45 3.03
CA LYS A 66 0.01 -24.02 2.02
C LYS A 66 -0.32 -23.00 0.92
N VAL A 67 -0.71 -21.79 1.30
CA VAL A 67 -1.02 -20.71 0.34
C VAL A 67 0.20 -20.37 -0.51
N VAL A 68 1.40 -20.31 0.07
CA VAL A 68 2.65 -20.11 -0.70
C VAL A 68 2.81 -21.16 -1.79
N LEU A 69 2.63 -22.45 -1.49
CA LEU A 69 2.77 -23.51 -2.47
C LEU A 69 1.68 -23.44 -3.56
N GLU A 70 0.45 -23.09 -3.18
CA GLU A 70 -0.66 -22.87 -4.12
C GLU A 70 -0.38 -21.68 -5.05
N ASP A 71 0.17 -20.59 -4.52
CA ASP A 71 0.53 -19.41 -5.29
C ASP A 71 1.72 -19.69 -6.23
N ILE A 72 2.75 -20.43 -5.79
CA ILE A 72 3.84 -20.88 -6.69
C ILE A 72 3.26 -21.71 -7.84
N ALA A 73 2.37 -22.66 -7.55
CA ALA A 73 1.74 -23.49 -8.59
C ALA A 73 0.92 -22.67 -9.60
N LYS A 74 0.27 -21.60 -9.13
CA LYS A 74 -0.57 -20.73 -9.95
C LYS A 74 0.22 -19.74 -10.79
N TYR A 75 1.21 -19.07 -10.20
CA TYR A 75 1.91 -17.94 -10.81
C TYR A 75 3.27 -18.31 -11.43
N ALA A 76 3.80 -19.48 -11.09
CA ALA A 76 5.09 -19.99 -11.56
C ALA A 76 5.01 -21.50 -11.89
N PRO A 77 4.10 -21.94 -12.78
CA PRO A 77 3.80 -23.36 -12.97
C PRO A 77 4.99 -24.19 -13.46
N GLU A 78 5.88 -23.61 -14.27
CA GLU A 78 7.08 -24.31 -14.74
C GLU A 78 8.14 -24.45 -13.65
N GLU A 79 8.34 -23.41 -12.85
CA GLU A 79 9.20 -23.46 -11.67
C GLU A 79 8.63 -24.37 -10.58
N TYR A 80 7.30 -24.45 -10.44
CA TYR A 80 6.63 -25.40 -9.54
C TYR A 80 6.92 -26.86 -9.93
N LYS A 81 6.89 -27.18 -11.23
CA LYS A 81 7.27 -28.52 -11.73
C LYS A 81 8.73 -28.83 -11.39
N LYS A 82 9.65 -27.90 -11.63
CA LYS A 82 11.08 -28.05 -11.26
C LYS A 82 11.26 -28.24 -9.76
N LEU A 83 10.52 -27.47 -8.95
CA LEU A 83 10.58 -27.53 -7.50
C LEU A 83 10.13 -28.90 -6.96
N ASN A 84 9.11 -29.52 -7.56
CA ASN A 84 8.69 -30.87 -7.22
C ASN A 84 9.71 -31.95 -7.61
N ALA A 85 10.54 -31.70 -8.63
CA ALA A 85 11.65 -32.56 -8.99
C ALA A 85 12.91 -32.34 -8.11
N GLU A 86 12.97 -31.26 -7.33
CA GLU A 86 14.10 -30.92 -6.46
C GLU A 86 13.66 -30.76 -4.98
N PRO A 87 13.43 -31.88 -4.24
CA PRO A 87 12.85 -31.85 -2.89
C PRO A 87 13.63 -30.99 -1.88
N ALA A 88 14.96 -30.95 -1.99
CA ALA A 88 15.79 -30.14 -1.11
C ALA A 88 15.56 -28.63 -1.29
N LYS A 89 15.34 -28.16 -2.52
CA LYS A 89 15.00 -26.75 -2.79
C LYS A 89 13.57 -26.45 -2.32
N LYS A 90 12.64 -27.37 -2.54
CA LYS A 90 11.26 -27.26 -2.05
C LYS A 90 11.20 -27.08 -0.53
N GLU A 91 11.94 -27.92 0.19
CA GLU A 91 11.98 -27.86 1.65
C GLU A 91 12.58 -26.54 2.15
N LYS A 92 13.63 -26.02 1.51
CA LYS A 92 14.19 -24.70 1.85
C LYS A 92 13.16 -23.58 1.70
N ILE A 93 12.39 -23.56 0.61
CA ILE A 93 11.33 -22.58 0.38
C ILE A 93 10.22 -22.70 1.44
N ILE A 94 9.83 -23.92 1.78
CA ILE A 94 8.83 -24.19 2.84
C ILE A 94 9.34 -23.68 4.19
N GLN A 95 10.60 -23.95 4.54
CA GLN A 95 11.21 -23.49 5.79
C GLN A 95 11.31 -21.96 5.84
N ALA A 96 11.69 -21.32 4.74
CA ALA A 96 11.73 -19.87 4.62
C ALA A 96 10.34 -19.22 4.84
N ALA A 97 9.31 -19.75 4.17
CA ALA A 97 7.93 -19.30 4.36
C ALA A 97 7.45 -19.52 5.81
N ARG A 98 7.71 -20.71 6.37
CA ARG A 98 7.35 -21.07 7.75
C ARG A 98 8.00 -20.13 8.77
N ALA A 99 9.29 -19.86 8.62
CA ALA A 99 10.04 -18.97 9.50
C ALA A 99 9.47 -17.54 9.44
N THR A 100 9.22 -17.03 8.24
CA THR A 100 8.67 -15.67 8.04
C THR A 100 7.27 -15.52 8.64
N ALA A 101 6.38 -16.49 8.40
CA ALA A 101 5.04 -16.47 9.00
C ALA A 101 5.11 -16.55 10.54
N THR A 102 6.00 -17.39 11.07
CA THR A 102 6.19 -17.53 12.53
C THR A 102 6.69 -16.24 13.15
N GLU A 103 7.70 -15.58 12.55
CA GLU A 103 8.21 -14.28 13.00
C GLU A 103 7.10 -13.22 12.98
N THR A 104 6.35 -13.13 11.88
CA THR A 104 5.26 -12.15 11.71
C THR A 104 4.18 -12.31 12.79
N LEU A 105 3.79 -13.55 13.11
CA LEU A 105 2.77 -13.83 14.13
C LEU A 105 3.27 -13.53 15.55
N LYS A 106 4.53 -13.84 15.85
CA LYS A 106 5.16 -13.45 17.13
C LYS A 106 5.20 -11.94 17.29
N LEU A 107 5.63 -11.24 16.25
CA LEU A 107 5.70 -9.77 16.25
C LEU A 107 4.32 -9.15 16.42
N ASN A 108 3.29 -9.74 15.79
CA ASN A 108 1.92 -9.33 15.98
C ASN A 108 1.46 -9.42 17.44
N ASP A 109 1.76 -10.52 18.14
CA ASP A 109 1.33 -10.69 19.54
C ASP A 109 1.97 -9.65 20.46
N GLU A 110 3.23 -9.29 20.21
CA GLU A 110 3.95 -8.25 20.95
C GLU A 110 3.39 -6.84 20.71
N LEU A 111 2.91 -6.57 19.49
CA LEU A 111 2.43 -5.26 19.07
C LEU A 111 0.92 -5.06 19.22
N ARG A 112 0.15 -6.13 19.45
CA ARG A 112 -1.32 -6.10 19.55
C ARG A 112 -1.84 -5.10 20.59
N ASN A 113 -1.06 -4.83 21.64
CA ASN A 113 -1.45 -3.91 22.72
C ASN A 113 -0.98 -2.46 22.50
N GLN A 114 -0.58 -2.07 21.29
CA GLN A 114 -0.23 -0.70 20.86
C GLN A 114 0.56 0.12 21.90
N PRO A 115 1.89 -0.09 22.01
CA PRO A 115 2.74 0.77 22.84
C PRO A 115 2.95 2.15 22.22
N GLU A 116 3.11 3.17 23.06
CA GLU A 116 3.38 4.56 22.66
C GLU A 116 4.67 4.73 21.82
N ASP A 117 5.59 3.76 21.86
CA ASP A 117 6.83 3.75 21.08
C ASP A 117 6.99 2.45 20.25
N ILE A 118 6.53 2.51 18.99
CA ILE A 118 6.64 1.43 18.00
C ILE A 118 8.11 1.13 17.66
N SER A 119 8.97 2.16 17.58
CA SER A 119 10.38 1.98 17.20
C SER A 119 11.15 1.21 18.25
N ALA A 120 11.05 1.58 19.52
CA ALA A 120 11.74 0.89 20.60
C ALA A 120 11.29 -0.58 20.74
N ARG A 121 10.05 -0.89 20.37
CA ARG A 121 9.51 -2.25 20.40
C ARG A 121 10.00 -3.08 19.22
N LEU A 122 9.94 -2.55 18.01
CA LEU A 122 10.47 -3.24 16.83
C LEU A 122 11.96 -3.55 17.00
N SER A 123 12.77 -2.62 17.54
CA SER A 123 14.19 -2.85 17.84
C SER A 123 14.48 -3.96 18.87
N LYS A 124 13.49 -4.42 19.65
CA LYS A 124 13.66 -5.57 20.57
C LYS A 124 13.50 -6.91 19.86
N HIS A 125 12.84 -6.94 18.72
CA HIS A 125 12.45 -8.16 18.03
C HIS A 125 13.08 -8.29 16.64
N LEU A 126 13.43 -7.18 16.01
CA LEU A 126 14.12 -7.11 14.72
C LEU A 126 15.58 -6.71 14.92
N SER A 127 16.47 -7.24 14.08
CA SER A 127 17.87 -6.83 14.07
C SER A 127 18.03 -5.37 13.62
N ASP A 128 19.12 -4.72 14.02
CA ASP A 128 19.43 -3.37 13.56
C ASP A 128 19.52 -3.29 12.04
N GLU A 129 20.12 -4.30 11.40
CA GLU A 129 20.16 -4.43 9.94
C GLU A 129 18.75 -4.44 9.33
N ARG A 130 17.83 -5.21 9.91
CA ARG A 130 16.44 -5.26 9.44
C ARG A 130 15.72 -3.93 9.63
N ILE A 131 15.94 -3.23 10.74
CA ILE A 131 15.38 -1.90 10.97
C ILE A 131 15.92 -0.89 9.93
N GLN A 132 17.22 -0.96 9.60
CA GLN A 132 17.79 -0.12 8.55
C GLN A 132 17.23 -0.45 7.17
N LEU A 133 17.03 -1.73 6.86
CA LEU A 133 16.37 -2.14 5.61
C LEU A 133 14.95 -1.57 5.52
N ILE A 134 14.15 -1.67 6.58
CA ILE A 134 12.79 -1.10 6.61
C ILE A 134 12.82 0.42 6.42
N ARG A 135 13.77 1.11 7.07
CA ARG A 135 13.96 2.56 6.89
C ARG A 135 14.37 2.92 5.46
N GLY A 136 15.18 2.10 4.80
CA GLY A 136 15.52 2.28 3.40
C GLY A 136 14.41 1.89 2.41
N GLY A 137 13.37 1.16 2.85
CA GLY A 137 12.40 0.50 1.97
C GLY A 137 11.54 1.45 1.09
N LEU A 138 11.38 2.71 1.51
CA LEU A 138 10.73 3.76 0.72
C LEU A 138 11.69 4.89 0.30
N GLU A 139 13.00 4.70 0.51
CA GLU A 139 14.04 5.61 0.03
C GLU A 139 14.53 5.25 -1.37
N ILE A 140 14.14 4.09 -1.91
CA ILE A 140 14.49 3.61 -3.26
C ILE A 140 13.46 4.19 -4.25
N PRO A 141 13.80 5.22 -5.05
CA PRO A 141 12.87 5.71 -6.05
C PRO A 141 12.85 4.74 -7.24
N THR A 142 11.66 4.25 -7.63
CA THR A 142 11.50 3.65 -8.96
C THR A 142 11.85 4.70 -10.03
N PHE A 143 11.28 5.90 -9.90
CA PHE A 143 11.55 7.12 -10.65
C PHE A 143 10.91 8.31 -9.92
N ARG A 144 11.38 9.53 -10.18
CA ARG A 144 10.74 10.79 -9.83
C ARG A 144 9.98 11.31 -11.03
N LEU A 145 8.72 11.68 -10.84
CA LEU A 145 7.95 12.42 -11.84
C LEU A 145 7.94 13.89 -11.45
N GLU A 146 8.43 14.73 -12.32
CA GLU A 146 8.26 16.18 -12.26
C GLU A 146 7.18 16.59 -13.26
N ILE A 147 6.30 17.49 -12.83
CA ILE A 147 5.21 18.05 -13.64
C ILE A 147 5.42 19.56 -13.71
N ALA A 148 5.97 20.03 -14.83
CA ALA A 148 6.31 21.44 -15.01
C ALA A 148 5.60 22.04 -16.23
N LYS A 149 5.11 23.27 -16.10
CA LYS A 149 4.62 24.05 -17.24
C LYS A 149 5.83 24.65 -17.97
N ARG A 150 5.95 24.41 -19.27
CA ARG A 150 7.04 24.95 -20.11
C ARG A 150 6.57 26.16 -20.92
N ASP A 151 7.50 26.76 -21.67
CA ASP A 151 7.28 27.95 -22.51
C ASP A 151 6.22 27.74 -23.60
N ASP A 152 5.90 26.49 -23.95
CA ASP A 152 4.80 26.12 -24.86
C ASP A 152 3.41 26.15 -24.19
N GLU A 153 3.34 26.68 -22.97
CA GLU A 153 2.19 26.70 -22.07
C GLU A 153 1.61 25.33 -21.70
N LYS A 154 2.29 24.23 -22.06
CA LYS A 154 1.86 22.87 -21.73
C LYS A 154 2.54 22.39 -20.46
N HIS A 155 1.84 21.55 -19.73
CA HIS A 155 2.47 20.76 -18.67
C HIS A 155 3.23 19.59 -19.29
N TRP A 156 4.42 19.31 -18.80
CA TRP A 156 5.27 18.22 -19.23
C TRP A 156 5.51 17.23 -18.10
N LEU A 157 5.45 15.95 -18.44
CA LEU A 157 5.81 14.83 -17.59
C LEU A 157 7.28 14.49 -17.81
N GLU A 158 8.09 14.59 -16.76
CA GLU A 158 9.51 14.23 -16.78
C GLU A 158 9.76 13.13 -15.76
N LEU A 159 10.07 11.93 -16.25
CA LEU A 159 10.33 10.75 -15.41
C LEU A 159 11.83 10.52 -15.34
N THR A 160 12.42 10.68 -14.16
CA THR A 160 13.85 10.56 -13.94
C THR A 160 14.19 9.53 -12.86
N ARG A 161 15.30 8.82 -12.99
CA ARG A 161 15.86 7.93 -11.96
C ARG A 161 17.35 8.22 -11.87
N GLU A 162 17.85 8.44 -10.64
CA GLU A 162 19.27 8.72 -10.41
C GLU A 162 19.82 9.89 -11.28
N GLY A 163 18.98 10.91 -11.47
CA GLY A 163 19.34 12.10 -12.28
C GLY A 163 19.33 11.88 -13.79
N LYS A 164 18.98 10.69 -14.28
CA LYS A 164 18.86 10.36 -15.71
C LYS A 164 17.41 10.22 -16.12
N GLN A 165 17.13 10.44 -17.40
CA GLN A 165 15.81 10.16 -17.97
C GLN A 165 15.51 8.66 -17.85
N PHE A 166 14.41 8.32 -17.19
CA PHE A 166 13.96 6.94 -17.01
C PHE A 166 12.99 6.52 -18.11
N LEU A 167 12.05 7.40 -18.46
CA LEU A 167 11.12 7.21 -19.58
C LEU A 167 11.04 8.49 -20.43
N PRO A 168 10.66 8.39 -21.72
CA PRO A 168 10.52 9.56 -22.58
C PRO A 168 9.58 10.62 -21.98
N SER A 169 10.03 11.87 -22.02
CA SER A 169 9.22 13.00 -21.56
C SER A 169 7.99 13.17 -22.44
N ARG A 170 6.87 13.58 -21.85
CA ARG A 170 5.58 13.67 -22.54
C ARG A 170 4.85 14.96 -22.19
N ALA A 171 4.46 15.72 -23.21
CA ALA A 171 3.55 16.85 -23.03
C ALA A 171 2.14 16.36 -22.70
N ILE A 172 1.47 16.99 -21.74
CA ILE A 172 0.06 16.75 -21.43
C ILE A 172 -0.77 17.64 -22.35
N SER A 173 -1.24 17.08 -23.48
CA SER A 173 -2.12 17.78 -24.42
C SER A 173 -3.57 17.29 -24.37
N THR A 174 -3.81 16.12 -23.78
CA THR A 174 -5.11 15.46 -23.70
C THR A 174 -5.32 14.80 -22.34
N ALA A 175 -6.58 14.49 -22.01
CA ALA A 175 -6.91 13.69 -20.83
C ALA A 175 -6.19 12.32 -20.81
N LEU A 176 -5.92 11.73 -21.98
CA LEU A 176 -5.19 10.46 -22.10
C LEU A 176 -3.72 10.58 -21.68
N ASP A 177 -3.10 11.75 -21.88
CA ASP A 177 -1.72 12.00 -21.43
C ASP A 177 -1.65 12.08 -19.91
N ALA A 178 -2.62 12.77 -19.28
CA ALA A 178 -2.75 12.85 -17.83
C ALA A 178 -3.06 11.48 -17.20
N ASP A 179 -3.93 10.70 -17.84
CA ASP A 179 -4.25 9.33 -17.41
C ASP A 179 -3.05 8.40 -17.53
N TRP A 180 -2.26 8.53 -18.60
CA TRP A 180 -1.01 7.79 -18.73
C TRP A 180 -0.06 8.12 -17.57
N GLY A 181 0.18 9.41 -17.29
CA GLY A 181 1.02 9.83 -16.18
C GLY A 181 0.53 9.30 -14.83
N SER A 182 -0.79 9.31 -14.62
CA SER A 182 -1.42 8.83 -13.38
C SER A 182 -1.20 7.33 -13.20
N VAL A 183 -1.40 6.53 -14.26
CA VAL A 183 -1.17 5.08 -14.20
C VAL A 183 0.30 4.75 -13.94
N MET A 184 1.24 5.46 -14.58
CA MET A 184 2.67 5.24 -14.34
C MET A 184 3.04 5.55 -12.89
N GLN A 185 2.50 6.64 -12.36
CA GLN A 185 2.75 7.07 -11.00
C GLN A 185 2.13 6.11 -9.96
N LEU A 186 0.93 5.57 -10.22
CA LEU A 186 0.32 4.52 -9.39
C LEU A 186 1.08 3.20 -9.45
N ALA A 187 1.59 2.82 -10.63
CA ALA A 187 2.43 1.64 -10.79
C ALA A 187 3.71 1.75 -9.94
N SER A 188 4.36 2.92 -9.98
CA SER A 188 5.51 3.24 -9.13
C SER A 188 5.21 3.11 -7.64
N ILE A 189 4.09 3.69 -7.18
CA ILE A 189 3.64 3.59 -5.78
C ILE A 189 3.50 2.13 -5.36
N LEU A 190 2.88 1.31 -6.22
CA LEU A 190 2.65 -0.08 -5.90
C LEU A 190 3.96 -0.90 -5.88
N VAL A 191 4.86 -0.66 -6.83
CA VAL A 191 6.18 -1.31 -6.85
C VAL A 191 6.96 -0.97 -5.57
N GLU A 192 6.99 0.30 -5.15
CA GLU A 192 7.65 0.72 -3.91
C GLU A 192 6.99 0.14 -2.65
N ALA A 193 5.66 -0.01 -2.64
CA ALA A 193 4.97 -0.69 -1.54
C ALA A 193 5.40 -2.16 -1.43
N ILE A 194 5.63 -2.87 -2.55
CA ILE A 194 6.13 -4.25 -2.52
C ILE A 194 7.61 -4.31 -2.12
N LEU A 195 8.44 -3.37 -2.57
CA LEU A 195 9.83 -3.23 -2.11
C LEU A 195 9.90 -3.03 -0.59
N LEU A 196 9.00 -2.21 -0.03
CA LEU A 196 8.90 -2.04 1.42
C LEU A 196 8.56 -3.36 2.14
N VAL A 197 7.65 -4.17 1.60
CA VAL A 197 7.35 -5.50 2.18
C VAL A 197 8.56 -6.42 2.08
N MET A 198 9.33 -6.38 0.97
CA MET A 198 10.60 -7.11 0.85
C MET A 198 11.59 -6.70 1.94
N SER A 199 11.77 -5.39 2.15
CA SER A 199 12.59 -4.87 3.24
C SER A 199 12.08 -5.30 4.61
N ALA A 200 10.76 -5.33 4.79
CA ALA A 200 10.10 -5.78 6.01
C ALA A 200 10.17 -7.29 6.23
N VAL A 201 10.50 -8.11 5.21
CA VAL A 201 10.92 -9.53 5.36
C VAL A 201 12.44 -9.72 5.33
N GLY A 202 13.22 -8.63 5.25
CA GLY A 202 14.68 -8.62 5.39
C GLY A 202 15.43 -8.91 4.11
N ILE A 203 14.75 -8.67 3.00
CA ILE A 203 15.29 -8.87 1.68
C ILE A 203 15.68 -7.50 1.17
N SER A 204 16.98 -7.32 0.94
CA SER A 204 17.49 -6.19 0.19
C SER A 204 17.51 -6.57 -1.28
N VAL A 205 16.66 -5.93 -2.09
CA VAL A 205 16.75 -6.04 -3.55
C VAL A 205 17.33 -4.75 -4.12
N SER A 206 18.26 -4.91 -5.07
CA SER A 206 18.87 -3.81 -5.81
C SER A 206 18.61 -4.01 -7.29
N PRO A 207 17.35 -3.85 -7.75
CA PRO A 207 16.98 -4.07 -9.15
C PRO A 207 17.74 -3.13 -10.08
N SER A 208 18.22 -3.68 -11.18
CA SER A 208 18.79 -2.93 -12.30
C SER A 208 17.80 -1.92 -12.88
N GLU A 209 18.27 -1.01 -13.73
CA GLU A 209 17.41 -0.08 -14.47
C GLU A 209 16.33 -0.81 -15.25
N ARG A 210 16.73 -1.86 -15.98
CA ARG A 210 15.84 -2.70 -16.78
C ARG A 210 14.78 -3.42 -15.93
N GLU A 211 15.17 -4.01 -14.81
CA GLU A 211 14.23 -4.72 -13.92
C GLU A 211 13.19 -3.77 -13.33
N MET A 212 13.62 -2.57 -12.94
CA MET A 212 12.71 -1.55 -12.44
C MET A 212 11.75 -1.05 -13.52
N GLU A 213 12.26 -0.78 -14.71
CA GLU A 213 11.43 -0.39 -15.86
C GLU A 213 10.40 -1.46 -16.18
N GLN A 214 10.82 -2.73 -16.22
CA GLN A 214 9.93 -3.86 -16.44
C GLN A 214 8.86 -3.96 -15.35
N ALA A 215 9.25 -3.88 -14.07
CA ALA A 215 8.31 -3.93 -12.94
C ALA A 215 7.25 -2.83 -13.02
N VAL A 216 7.67 -1.58 -13.30
CA VAL A 216 6.76 -0.44 -13.44
C VAL A 216 5.83 -0.64 -14.65
N ASN A 217 6.35 -1.04 -15.80
CA ASN A 217 5.56 -1.19 -17.03
C ASN A 217 4.53 -2.33 -16.93
N GLU A 218 4.93 -3.49 -16.39
CA GLU A 218 4.03 -4.63 -16.19
C GLU A 218 2.95 -4.29 -15.15
N THR A 219 3.31 -3.58 -14.09
CA THR A 219 2.34 -3.09 -13.09
C THR A 219 1.36 -2.10 -13.71
N ALA A 220 1.84 -1.16 -14.53
CA ALA A 220 1.00 -0.21 -15.25
C ALA A 220 0.01 -0.91 -16.19
N GLN A 221 0.43 -1.97 -16.89
CA GLN A 221 -0.45 -2.79 -17.72
C GLN A 221 -1.52 -3.49 -16.88
N ALA A 222 -1.14 -4.09 -15.74
CA ALA A 222 -2.08 -4.75 -14.85
C ALA A 222 -3.11 -3.79 -14.25
N ILE A 223 -2.70 -2.58 -13.88
CA ILE A 223 -3.62 -1.52 -13.42
C ILE A 223 -4.64 -1.21 -14.52
N ARG A 224 -4.21 -1.02 -15.77
CA ARG A 224 -5.13 -0.75 -16.90
C ARG A 224 -6.12 -1.88 -17.14
N ALA A 225 -5.69 -3.13 -16.95
CA ALA A 225 -6.50 -4.31 -17.19
C ALA A 225 -7.46 -4.66 -16.03
N ASN A 226 -7.28 -4.09 -14.83
CA ASN A 226 -7.99 -4.53 -13.63
C ASN A 226 -8.70 -3.37 -12.91
N SER A 227 -10.01 -3.25 -13.15
CA SER A 227 -10.85 -2.21 -12.52
C SER A 227 -11.00 -2.33 -11.00
N LYS A 228 -10.75 -3.52 -10.41
CA LYS A 228 -10.71 -3.67 -8.95
C LYS A 228 -9.41 -3.09 -8.39
N LEU A 229 -8.28 -3.34 -9.05
CA LEU A 229 -7.00 -2.76 -8.68
C LEU A 229 -6.98 -1.24 -8.83
N GLN A 230 -7.60 -0.71 -9.90
CA GLN A 230 -7.79 0.75 -10.06
C GLN A 230 -8.55 1.35 -8.87
N ARG A 231 -9.67 0.74 -8.49
CA ARG A 231 -10.46 1.20 -7.33
C ARG A 231 -9.68 1.13 -6.02
N ALA A 232 -8.93 0.05 -5.79
CA ALA A 232 -8.09 -0.08 -4.60
C ALA A 232 -7.01 1.02 -4.54
N LEU A 233 -6.43 1.39 -5.69
CA LEU A 233 -5.46 2.48 -5.79
C LEU A 233 -6.11 3.86 -5.53
N ASP A 234 -7.31 4.10 -6.05
CA ASP A 234 -8.08 5.32 -5.77
C ASP A 234 -8.44 5.43 -4.28
N ASP A 235 -8.93 4.34 -3.70
CA ASP A 235 -9.26 4.24 -2.27
C ASP A 235 -8.01 4.45 -1.40
N PHE A 236 -6.86 3.90 -1.82
CA PHE A 236 -5.57 4.14 -1.18
C PHE A 236 -5.18 5.62 -1.20
N VAL A 237 -5.24 6.28 -2.37
CA VAL A 237 -4.89 7.71 -2.49
C VAL A 237 -5.81 8.57 -1.61
N ALA A 238 -7.10 8.28 -1.58
CA ALA A 238 -8.06 8.98 -0.73
C ALA A 238 -7.77 8.76 0.77
N ALA A 239 -7.51 7.51 1.18
CA ALA A 239 -7.15 7.17 2.55
C ALA A 239 -5.83 7.84 2.99
N TRP A 240 -4.82 7.82 2.13
CA TRP A 240 -3.52 8.45 2.39
C TRP A 240 -3.64 9.96 2.61
N ASN A 241 -4.45 10.65 1.80
CA ASN A 241 -4.62 12.10 1.87
C ASN A 241 -5.48 12.55 3.06
N SER A 242 -6.41 11.71 3.50
CA SER A 242 -7.21 11.96 4.71
C SER A 242 -6.48 11.57 6.01
N SER A 243 -5.35 10.88 5.90
CA SER A 243 -4.55 10.40 7.03
C SER A 243 -3.64 11.49 7.61
N GLY A 244 -3.80 11.76 8.92
CA GLY A 244 -3.00 12.74 9.67
C GLY A 244 -1.85 12.15 10.49
N SER A 245 -1.75 10.83 10.61
CA SER A 245 -0.74 10.15 11.43
C SER A 245 0.01 9.05 10.67
N ALA A 246 1.21 8.70 11.15
CA ALA A 246 2.01 7.58 10.62
C ALA A 246 1.17 6.29 10.55
N TYR A 247 0.49 5.97 11.64
CA TYR A 247 -0.36 4.78 11.75
C TYR A 247 -1.46 4.74 10.67
N SER A 248 -2.17 5.86 10.46
CA SER A 248 -3.23 5.92 9.45
C SER A 248 -2.69 5.77 8.01
N LYS A 249 -1.54 6.37 7.69
CA LYS A 249 -0.88 6.20 6.39
C LYS A 249 -0.34 4.77 6.19
N ALA A 250 0.25 4.18 7.23
CA ALA A 250 0.71 2.80 7.21
C ALA A 250 -0.45 1.81 7.03
N THR A 251 -1.60 2.09 7.66
CA THR A 251 -2.84 1.32 7.47
C THR A 251 -3.33 1.40 6.02
N ALA A 252 -3.29 2.59 5.40
CA ALA A 252 -3.65 2.73 3.99
C ALA A 252 -2.73 1.90 3.08
N LEU A 253 -1.41 1.91 3.33
CA LEU A 253 -0.45 1.07 2.61
C LEU A 253 -0.70 -0.43 2.80
N PHE A 254 -1.00 -0.86 4.02
CA PHE A 254 -1.35 -2.25 4.30
C PHE A 254 -2.57 -2.70 3.48
N TYR A 255 -3.62 -1.88 3.40
CA TYR A 255 -4.79 -2.20 2.59
C TYR A 255 -4.46 -2.22 1.08
N LEU A 256 -3.60 -1.32 0.60
CA LEU A 256 -3.10 -1.38 -0.78
C LEU A 256 -2.37 -2.71 -1.05
N ILE A 257 -1.50 -3.15 -0.15
CA ILE A 257 -0.78 -4.43 -0.27
C ILE A 257 -1.76 -5.61 -0.28
N LYS A 258 -2.75 -5.60 0.62
CA LYS A 258 -3.82 -6.60 0.67
C LYS A 258 -4.58 -6.70 -0.65
N ASP A 259 -5.02 -5.57 -1.19
CA ASP A 259 -5.82 -5.55 -2.42
C ASP A 259 -4.98 -5.93 -3.63
N SER A 260 -3.69 -5.59 -3.63
CA SER A 260 -2.73 -5.98 -4.66
C SER A 260 -2.43 -7.48 -4.62
N TYR A 261 -2.31 -8.07 -3.43
CA TYR A 261 -2.21 -9.51 -3.26
C TYR A 261 -3.46 -10.22 -3.81
N ALA A 262 -4.66 -9.73 -3.46
CA ALA A 262 -5.92 -10.28 -3.96
C ALA A 262 -6.08 -10.12 -5.49
N ALA A 263 -5.49 -9.08 -6.08
CA ALA A 263 -5.43 -8.88 -7.53
C ALA A 263 -4.41 -9.79 -8.24
N GLY A 264 -3.54 -10.48 -7.49
CA GLY A 264 -2.51 -11.36 -8.02
C GLY A 264 -1.30 -10.64 -8.63
N ILE A 265 -1.18 -9.32 -8.48
CA ILE A 265 -0.12 -8.53 -9.11
C ILE A 265 1.22 -8.61 -8.36
N LEU A 266 1.18 -8.98 -7.08
CA LEU A 266 2.35 -9.16 -6.23
C LEU A 266 3.42 -10.03 -6.91
N TRP A 267 3.02 -11.18 -7.43
CA TRP A 267 3.93 -12.15 -8.04
C TRP A 267 4.59 -11.62 -9.30
N THR A 268 3.85 -10.88 -10.13
CA THR A 268 4.41 -10.21 -11.31
C THR A 268 5.51 -9.24 -10.87
N ILE A 269 5.21 -8.34 -9.93
CA ILE A 269 6.18 -7.34 -9.43
C ILE A 269 7.44 -8.01 -8.90
N ILE A 270 7.31 -9.01 -8.02
CA ILE A 270 8.46 -9.72 -7.45
C ILE A 270 9.29 -10.37 -8.56
N LYS A 271 8.63 -11.04 -9.52
CA LYS A 271 9.32 -11.72 -10.62
C LYS A 271 10.08 -10.73 -11.51
N SER A 272 9.53 -9.56 -11.83
CA SER A 272 10.20 -8.55 -12.65
C SER A 272 11.40 -7.95 -11.90
N LEU A 273 11.23 -7.63 -10.62
CA LEU A 273 12.30 -7.06 -9.78
C LEU A 273 13.46 -8.02 -9.54
N CYS A 274 13.18 -9.33 -9.53
CA CYS A 274 14.16 -10.38 -9.26
C CYS A 274 14.53 -11.19 -10.52
N SER A 275 14.31 -10.65 -11.72
CA SER A 275 14.44 -11.43 -12.96
C SER A 275 15.87 -11.89 -13.26
N SER A 276 16.88 -11.23 -12.71
CA SER A 276 18.29 -11.63 -12.78
C SER A 276 18.70 -12.72 -11.78
N MET A 277 17.89 -13.00 -10.76
CA MET A 277 18.17 -14.02 -9.75
C MET A 277 17.99 -15.43 -10.32
N ALA A 278 18.63 -16.42 -9.69
CA ALA A 278 18.35 -17.80 -10.04
C ALA A 278 16.88 -18.13 -9.75
N TRP A 279 16.29 -19.03 -10.55
CA TRP A 279 14.84 -19.29 -10.49
C TRP A 279 14.34 -19.71 -9.09
N TYR A 280 15.20 -20.35 -8.30
CA TYR A 280 14.86 -20.79 -6.94
C TYR A 280 14.98 -19.66 -5.91
N GLU A 281 15.86 -18.67 -6.14
CA GLU A 281 16.11 -17.55 -5.21
C GLU A 281 14.97 -16.53 -5.26
N TRP A 282 14.48 -16.22 -6.47
CA TRP A 282 13.31 -15.35 -6.59
C TRP A 282 12.05 -16.05 -6.07
N LEU A 283 11.94 -17.38 -6.21
CA LEU A 283 10.84 -18.13 -5.59
C LEU A 283 10.91 -18.12 -4.06
N GLU A 284 12.10 -18.25 -3.47
CA GLU A 284 12.27 -18.12 -2.02
C GLU A 284 11.87 -16.70 -1.56
N THR A 285 12.27 -15.68 -2.30
CA THR A 285 11.86 -14.29 -2.06
C THR A 285 10.34 -14.12 -2.11
N ALA A 286 9.69 -14.62 -3.17
CA ALA A 286 8.24 -14.57 -3.32
C ALA A 286 7.51 -15.33 -2.21
N ALA A 287 8.06 -16.47 -1.78
CA ALA A 287 7.53 -17.28 -0.69
C ALA A 287 7.59 -16.55 0.66
N LYS A 288 8.71 -15.91 1.00
CA LYS A 288 8.85 -15.10 2.23
C LYS A 288 7.84 -13.96 2.25
N VAL A 289 7.79 -13.16 1.17
CA VAL A 289 6.85 -12.03 1.05
C VAL A 289 5.39 -12.50 1.15
N THR A 290 5.03 -13.56 0.43
CA THR A 290 3.66 -14.11 0.47
C THR A 290 3.31 -14.64 1.86
N ALA A 291 4.23 -15.34 2.53
CA ALA A 291 4.01 -15.84 3.88
C ALA A 291 3.78 -14.72 4.89
N MET A 292 4.57 -13.64 4.82
CA MET A 292 4.37 -12.45 5.65
C MET A 292 2.99 -11.84 5.42
N ILE A 293 2.61 -11.63 4.15
CA ILE A 293 1.30 -11.06 3.80
C ILE A 293 0.16 -11.94 4.33
N VAL A 294 0.21 -13.26 4.12
CA VAL A 294 -0.83 -14.17 4.61
C VAL A 294 -0.93 -14.14 6.14
N ALA A 295 0.19 -14.11 6.85
CA ALA A 295 0.22 -13.99 8.31
C ALA A 295 -0.32 -12.62 8.79
N ALA A 296 0.05 -11.54 8.11
CA ALA A 296 -0.44 -10.19 8.38
C ALA A 296 -1.96 -10.12 8.16
N LEU A 297 -2.48 -10.68 7.07
CA LEU A 297 -3.93 -10.73 6.79
C LEU A 297 -4.70 -11.53 7.84
N ALA A 298 -4.12 -12.60 8.39
CA ALA A 298 -4.73 -13.39 9.45
C ALA A 298 -4.80 -12.63 10.80
N THR A 299 -4.07 -11.52 10.92
CA THR A 299 -3.90 -10.76 12.16
C THR A 299 -4.27 -9.28 12.03
N GLU A 300 -5.01 -8.91 10.99
CA GLU A 300 -5.39 -7.52 10.66
C GLU A 300 -4.18 -6.57 10.46
N GLY A 301 -3.01 -7.14 10.18
CA GLY A 301 -1.84 -6.40 9.73
C GLY A 301 -1.06 -5.69 10.82
N VAL A 302 -1.34 -5.90 12.11
CA VAL A 302 -0.73 -5.12 13.22
C VAL A 302 0.79 -5.01 13.12
N ALA A 303 1.48 -6.13 12.89
CA ALA A 303 2.94 -6.16 12.77
C ALA A 303 3.43 -5.36 11.55
N LEU A 304 2.89 -5.66 10.37
CA LEU A 304 3.29 -5.00 9.14
C LEU A 304 2.95 -3.50 9.13
N ILE A 305 1.81 -3.10 9.71
CA ILE A 305 1.44 -1.68 9.88
C ILE A 305 2.46 -0.98 10.77
N ALA A 306 2.92 -1.61 11.85
CA ALA A 306 3.94 -1.03 12.72
C ALA A 306 5.29 -0.86 12.00
N GLU A 307 5.70 -1.85 11.21
CA GLU A 307 6.92 -1.77 10.40
C GLU A 307 6.85 -0.66 9.35
N ILE A 308 5.72 -0.54 8.64
CA ILE A 308 5.49 0.55 7.67
C ILE A 308 5.49 1.92 8.38
N ALA A 309 4.89 2.00 9.58
CA ALA A 309 4.79 3.25 10.34
C ALA A 309 6.16 3.83 10.74
N LEU A 310 7.23 3.01 10.77
CA LEU A 310 8.59 3.48 11.03
C LEU A 310 9.11 4.48 9.99
N ILE A 311 8.70 4.32 8.73
CA ILE A 311 9.31 5.05 7.60
C ILE A 311 8.32 5.97 6.87
N VAL A 312 7.03 5.73 7.01
CA VAL A 312 6.00 6.39 6.18
C VAL A 312 5.97 7.92 6.28
N LEU A 313 6.40 8.50 7.41
CA LEU A 313 6.43 9.97 7.59
C LEU A 313 7.67 10.63 7.01
N SER A 314 8.81 9.92 6.92
CA SER A 314 10.04 10.42 6.33
C SER A 314 10.21 10.07 4.86
N ALA A 315 9.30 9.26 4.29
CA ALA A 315 9.27 8.89 2.88
C ALA A 315 8.77 10.04 1.97
N VAL A 316 9.54 11.14 1.92
CA VAL A 316 9.18 12.36 1.18
C VAL A 316 8.96 12.11 -0.30
N ASP A 317 9.84 11.33 -0.94
CA ASP A 317 9.74 11.02 -2.36
C ASP A 317 8.51 10.16 -2.65
N PHE A 318 8.18 9.20 -1.79
CA PHE A 318 6.93 8.43 -1.87
C PHE A 318 5.69 9.33 -1.72
N ALA A 319 5.69 10.25 -0.75
CA ALA A 319 4.59 11.20 -0.58
C ALA A 319 4.41 12.13 -1.78
N ARG A 320 5.50 12.56 -2.43
CA ARG A 320 5.45 13.37 -3.66
C ARG A 320 4.76 12.63 -4.81
N LYS A 321 4.98 11.32 -4.95
CA LYS A 321 4.29 10.51 -5.97
C LYS A 321 2.78 10.56 -5.83
N ILE A 322 2.29 10.56 -4.59
CA ILE A 322 0.85 10.65 -4.30
C ILE A 322 0.34 12.07 -4.58
N ALA A 323 1.12 13.11 -4.26
CA ALA A 323 0.79 14.48 -4.64
C ALA A 323 0.70 14.67 -6.16
N ASN A 324 1.59 14.04 -6.93
CA ASN A 324 1.56 14.07 -8.39
C ASN A 324 0.25 13.50 -8.95
N ILE A 325 -0.34 12.45 -8.34
CA ILE A 325 -1.66 11.94 -8.75
C ILE A 325 -2.74 13.03 -8.63
N ILE A 326 -2.71 13.81 -7.55
CA ILE A 326 -3.66 14.91 -7.32
C ILE A 326 -3.46 15.98 -8.39
N GLN A 327 -2.22 16.41 -8.61
CA GLN A 327 -1.88 17.42 -9.62
C GLN A 327 -2.30 16.99 -11.02
N LEU A 328 -2.08 15.72 -11.40
CA LEU A 328 -2.53 15.18 -12.69
C LEU A 328 -4.05 15.19 -12.82
N SER A 329 -4.78 14.88 -11.74
CA SER A 329 -6.24 14.97 -11.70
C SER A 329 -6.75 16.40 -11.90
N GLU A 330 -6.04 17.40 -11.33
CA GLU A 330 -6.36 18.81 -11.50
C GLU A 330 -6.10 19.28 -12.93
N ILE A 331 -4.92 18.97 -13.49
CA ILE A 331 -4.59 19.28 -14.89
C ILE A 331 -5.63 18.66 -15.83
N LYS A 332 -5.98 17.39 -15.61
CA LYS A 332 -6.98 16.68 -16.42
C LYS A 332 -8.34 17.40 -16.47
N LYS A 333 -8.77 18.07 -15.40
CA LYS A 333 -10.04 18.81 -15.36
C LYS A 333 -10.02 20.09 -16.19
N THR A 334 -8.84 20.55 -16.60
CA THR A 334 -8.64 21.79 -17.37
C THR A 334 -8.41 21.55 -18.87
N LEU A 335 -8.34 20.29 -19.30
CA LEU A 335 -8.14 19.86 -20.69
C LEU A 335 -9.50 19.56 -21.37
#